data_AF-A0A0F9UCG1-F1
#
_entry.id   AF-A0A0F9UCG1-F1
#
_cell.length_a   1.000
_cell.length_b   1.000
_cell.length_c   1.000
_cell.angle_alpha   90.00
_cell.angle_beta   90.00
_cell.angle_gamma   90.00
#
_symmetry.space_group_name_H-M   'P 1'
#
loop_
_entity.id
_entity.type
_entity.pdbx_description
1 polymer ?
#
loop_
_entity_poly.entity_id
_entity_poly.type
_entity_poly.pdbx_seq_one_letter_code
_entity_poly.pdbx_strand_id
1 'polypeptide(L)'
;MGKKVRPISDDSNKPFGLTGFSLSEMRDDMSEQGVSSTTPFRGYCVHIPAKDEFLGVVRQRADLDMRGFCIGPSRAMRFPSYKAAANHREAEKGEIIVGLFETEHQLIVVSAEVITEQ
;
A
#
# COMPACT_ATOMS: atom_id res chain seq x y z
N MET A 1 -2.02 -36.19 -9.09
CA MET A 1 -1.45 -34.83 -8.93
C MET A 1 -2.34 -33.86 -9.70
N GLY A 2 -3.35 -33.28 -9.04
CA GLY A 2 -4.29 -32.35 -9.68
C GLY A 2 -4.05 -30.94 -9.15
N LYS A 3 -3.65 -30.01 -10.02
CA LYS A 3 -3.57 -28.59 -9.66
C LYS A 3 -5.00 -28.11 -9.34
N LYS A 4 -5.22 -27.71 -8.09
CA LYS A 4 -6.50 -27.14 -7.64
C LYS A 4 -6.58 -25.70 -8.18
N VAL A 5 -7.19 -25.54 -9.34
CA VAL A 5 -7.54 -24.21 -9.89
C VAL A 5 -8.59 -23.62 -8.96
N ARG A 6 -8.28 -22.50 -8.31
CA ARG A 6 -9.25 -21.79 -7.46
C ARG A 6 -10.28 -21.10 -8.38
N PRO A 7 -11.57 -21.08 -8.01
CA PRO A 7 -12.59 -20.38 -8.78
C PRO A 7 -12.30 -18.88 -8.79
N ILE A 8 -12.45 -18.27 -9.95
CA ILE A 8 -12.40 -16.83 -10.16
C ILE A 8 -13.62 -16.25 -9.44
N SER A 9 -13.39 -15.53 -8.34
CA SER A 9 -14.43 -14.80 -7.62
C SER A 9 -15.06 -13.76 -8.56
N ASP A 10 -16.38 -13.77 -8.62
CA ASP A 10 -17.22 -12.91 -9.46
C ASP A 10 -16.83 -11.42 -9.29
N ASP A 11 -16.26 -10.86 -10.36
CA ASP A 11 -15.63 -9.53 -10.41
C ASP A 11 -16.62 -8.45 -10.92
N SER A 12 -17.92 -8.64 -10.68
CA SER A 12 -18.98 -7.81 -11.27
C SER A 12 -19.22 -6.45 -10.57
N ASN A 13 -18.35 -6.03 -9.64
CA ASN A 13 -18.47 -4.71 -8.99
C ASN A 13 -17.16 -3.91 -8.89
N LYS A 14 -16.12 -4.25 -9.67
CA LYS A 14 -14.94 -3.38 -9.77
C LYS A 14 -15.20 -2.27 -10.78
N PRO A 15 -15.22 -0.98 -10.37
CA PRO A 15 -15.18 0.10 -11.34
C PRO A 15 -13.88 -0.03 -12.15
N PHE A 16 -14.05 -0.10 -13.48
CA PHE A 16 -12.99 -0.16 -14.48
C PHE A 16 -11.81 0.75 -14.12
N GLY A 17 -10.61 0.18 -13.98
CA GLY A 17 -9.34 0.93 -13.95
C GLY A 17 -8.61 1.05 -12.61
N LEU A 18 -9.02 0.35 -11.55
CA LEU A 18 -8.21 0.22 -10.34
C LEU A 18 -7.69 -1.21 -10.19
N THR A 19 -6.47 -1.47 -10.64
CA THR A 19 -5.68 -2.64 -10.21
C THR A 19 -5.09 -2.39 -8.81
N GLY A 20 -5.92 -1.94 -7.87
CA GLY A 20 -5.52 -1.79 -6.48
C GLY A 20 -5.70 -3.13 -5.77
N PHE A 21 -4.62 -3.67 -5.21
CA PHE A 21 -4.69 -4.89 -4.40
C PHE A 21 -5.73 -4.69 -3.29
N SER A 22 -6.68 -5.62 -3.20
CA SER A 22 -7.62 -5.66 -2.10
C SER A 22 -6.89 -5.94 -0.78
N LEU A 23 -7.47 -5.51 0.34
CA LEU A 23 -6.92 -5.84 1.66
C LEU A 23 -6.81 -7.36 1.89
N SER A 24 -7.66 -8.14 1.25
CA SER A 24 -7.59 -9.61 1.22
C SER A 24 -6.35 -10.11 0.49
N GLU A 25 -6.03 -9.58 -0.70
CA GLU A 25 -4.83 -9.98 -1.46
C GLU A 25 -3.55 -9.63 -0.68
N MET A 26 -3.48 -8.43 -0.09
CA MET A 26 -2.34 -8.07 0.78
C MET A 26 -2.20 -8.99 2.01
N ARG A 27 -3.31 -9.51 2.55
CA ARG A 27 -3.28 -10.47 3.66
C ARG A 27 -2.83 -11.85 3.22
N ASP A 28 -3.19 -12.27 2.01
CA ASP A 28 -2.73 -13.53 1.44
C ASP A 28 -1.20 -13.47 1.24
N ASP A 29 -0.67 -12.39 0.66
CA ASP A 29 0.77 -12.18 0.46
C ASP A 29 1.55 -12.19 1.79
N MET A 30 0.99 -11.59 2.84
CA MET A 30 1.56 -11.64 4.19
C MET A 30 1.54 -13.05 4.80
N SER A 31 0.44 -13.78 4.60
CA SER A 31 0.31 -15.14 5.11
C SER A 31 1.33 -16.08 4.49
N GLU A 32 1.66 -15.89 3.21
CA GLU A 32 2.74 -16.64 2.53
C GLU A 32 4.12 -16.36 3.14
N GLN A 33 4.30 -15.17 3.72
CA GLN A 33 5.53 -14.76 4.42
C GLN A 33 5.53 -15.12 5.91
N GLY A 34 4.55 -15.92 6.37
CA GLY A 34 4.44 -16.36 7.77
C GLY A 34 3.90 -15.30 8.73
N VAL A 35 3.37 -14.19 8.20
CA VAL A 35 2.74 -13.14 9.00
C VAL A 35 1.27 -13.51 9.21
N SER A 36 0.79 -13.42 10.45
CA SER A 36 -0.59 -13.79 10.76
C SER A 36 -1.58 -13.00 9.90
N SER A 37 -2.56 -13.70 9.32
CA SER A 37 -3.67 -13.09 8.61
C SER A 37 -4.55 -12.22 9.51
N THR A 38 -4.38 -12.29 10.83
CA THR A 38 -5.06 -11.42 11.82
C THR A 38 -4.26 -10.16 12.18
N THR A 39 -3.06 -9.98 11.63
CA THR A 39 -2.20 -8.81 11.91
C THR A 39 -2.99 -7.50 11.65
N PRO A 40 -3.03 -6.57 12.63
CA PRO A 40 -3.71 -5.29 12.48
C PRO A 40 -3.26 -4.50 11.26
N PHE A 41 -4.22 -4.11 10.43
CA PHE A 41 -4.00 -3.16 9.34
C PHE A 41 -4.04 -1.73 9.91
N ARG A 42 -3.02 -0.94 9.58
CA ARG A 42 -2.85 0.44 10.08
C ARG A 42 -3.13 1.52 9.03
N GLY A 43 -3.39 1.12 7.78
CA GLY A 43 -3.75 2.03 6.71
C GLY A 43 -2.80 1.93 5.52
N TYR A 44 -3.06 2.76 4.52
CA TYR A 44 -2.24 2.88 3.32
C TYR A 44 -1.20 3.99 3.50
N CYS A 45 -0.02 3.82 2.92
CA CYS A 45 1.04 4.83 2.90
C CYS A 45 1.50 5.06 1.45
N VAL A 46 2.15 6.19 1.21
CA VAL A 46 2.87 6.45 -0.04
C VAL A 46 4.35 6.20 0.20
N HIS A 47 4.96 5.35 -0.62
CA HIS A 47 6.37 4.92 -0.52
C HIS A 47 7.11 5.25 -1.82
N ILE A 48 8.37 5.64 -1.69
CA ILE A 48 9.32 5.81 -2.80
C ILE A 48 10.34 4.68 -2.67
N PRO A 49 10.20 3.56 -3.42
CA PRO A 49 11.05 2.40 -3.25
C PRO A 49 12.53 2.71 -3.49
N ALA A 50 12.83 3.55 -4.48
CA ALA A 50 14.20 3.93 -4.84
C ALA A 50 14.97 4.66 -3.71
N LYS A 51 14.26 5.24 -2.74
CA LYS A 51 14.86 6.00 -1.62
C LYS A 51 14.56 5.40 -0.25
N ASP A 52 13.73 4.36 -0.20
CA ASP A 52 13.13 3.83 1.02
C ASP A 52 12.49 4.92 1.91
N GLU A 53 11.80 5.86 1.26
CA GLU A 53 11.18 7.01 1.90
C GLU A 53 9.65 6.91 1.85
N PHE A 54 9.01 7.35 2.92
CA PHE A 54 7.54 7.38 3.04
C PHE A 54 7.07 8.82 3.13
N LEU A 55 5.92 9.13 2.52
CA LEU A 55 5.28 10.43 2.72
C LEU A 55 4.91 10.58 4.19
N GLY A 56 5.51 11.55 4.89
CA GLY A 56 5.29 11.79 6.31
C GLY A 56 4.40 12.99 6.61
N VAL A 57 4.38 13.99 5.71
CA VAL A 57 3.57 15.18 5.87
C VAL A 57 3.18 15.79 4.53
N VAL A 58 1.94 16.26 4.44
CA VAL A 58 1.45 17.15 3.38
C VAL A 58 0.92 18.42 4.05
N ARG A 59 1.42 19.58 3.65
CA ARG A 59 0.89 20.88 4.05
C ARG A 59 0.50 21.65 2.80
N GLN A 60 -0.81 21.80 2.62
CA GLN A 60 -1.34 22.66 1.57
C GLN A 60 -1.56 24.06 2.14
N ARG A 61 -0.95 25.05 1.51
CA ARG A 61 -1.25 26.48 1.69
C ARG A 61 -1.77 27.02 0.36
N ALA A 62 -2.43 28.17 0.42
CA ALA A 62 -3.07 28.79 -0.76
C ALA A 62 -2.10 29.01 -1.94
N ASP A 63 -0.79 29.06 -1.67
CA ASP A 63 0.28 29.36 -2.62
C ASP A 63 1.37 28.27 -2.70
N LEU A 64 1.34 27.26 -1.83
CA LEU A 64 2.41 26.27 -1.75
C LEU A 64 1.94 24.93 -1.16
N ASP A 65 2.15 23.86 -1.91
CA ASP A 65 2.08 22.50 -1.42
C ASP A 65 3.47 22.04 -0.96
N MET A 66 3.62 21.82 0.34
CA MET A 66 4.84 21.24 0.93
C MET A 66 4.62 19.77 1.25
N ARG A 67 5.52 18.93 0.74
CA ARG A 67 5.58 17.50 1.04
C ARG A 67 6.88 17.19 1.78
N GLY A 68 6.77 16.46 2.88
CA GLY A 68 7.93 15.98 3.62
C GLY A 68 7.92 14.45 3.70
N PHE A 69 9.09 13.86 3.51
CA PHE A 69 9.29 12.42 3.54
C PHE A 69 10.05 12.00 4.79
N CYS A 70 9.79 10.78 5.27
CA CYS A 70 10.47 10.19 6.39
C CYS A 70 11.07 8.84 6.01
N ILE A 71 12.22 8.53 6.60
CA ILE A 71 12.83 7.20 6.51
C ILE A 71 12.00 6.23 7.35
N GLY A 72 11.60 5.13 6.73
CA GLY A 72 10.85 4.05 7.34
C GLY A 72 9.37 4.34 7.62
N PRO A 73 8.58 3.28 7.85
CA PRO A 73 7.11 3.38 7.90
C PRO A 73 6.56 3.95 9.22
N SER A 74 7.37 4.03 10.28
CA SER A 74 6.90 4.40 11.62
C SER A 74 6.31 5.82 11.71
N ARG A 75 6.84 6.74 10.89
CA ARG A 75 6.40 8.15 10.82
C ARG A 75 5.60 8.46 9.55
N ALA A 76 5.29 7.43 8.76
CA ALA A 76 4.54 7.61 7.53
C ALA A 76 3.14 8.14 7.83
N MET A 77 2.67 9.04 6.97
CA MET A 77 1.28 9.47 6.92
C MET A 77 0.43 8.28 6.49
N ARG A 78 -0.58 7.95 7.31
CA ARG A 78 -1.47 6.81 7.09
C ARG A 78 -2.80 7.30 6.55
N PHE A 79 -3.23 6.70 5.46
CA PHE A 79 -4.50 6.98 4.81
C PHE A 79 -5.50 5.85 5.09
N PRO A 80 -6.78 6.16 5.33
CA PRO A 80 -7.79 5.14 5.65
C PRO A 80 -8.19 4.30 4.45
N SER A 81 -7.89 4.75 3.23
CA SER A 81 -8.23 4.06 1.99
C SER A 81 -7.18 4.26 0.90
N TYR A 82 -7.11 3.32 -0.04
CA TYR A 82 -6.26 3.43 -1.23
C TYR A 82 -6.54 4.72 -1.99
N LYS A 83 -7.82 5.08 -2.20
CA LYS A 83 -8.22 6.31 -2.88
C LYS A 83 -7.68 7.56 -2.18
N ALA A 84 -7.70 7.59 -0.84
CA ALA A 84 -7.14 8.70 -0.09
C ALA A 84 -5.62 8.79 -0.28
N ALA A 85 -4.89 7.67 -0.25
CA ALA A 85 -3.45 7.65 -0.55
C ALA A 85 -3.15 8.09 -1.99
N ALA A 86 -3.95 7.63 -2.96
CA ALA A 86 -3.80 7.96 -4.37
C ALA A 86 -3.91 9.47 -4.66
N ASN A 87 -4.74 10.20 -3.90
CA ASN A 87 -4.84 11.66 -4.02
C ASN A 87 -3.53 12.39 -3.64
N HIS A 88 -2.64 11.74 -2.89
CA HIS A 88 -1.35 12.30 -2.47
C HIS A 88 -0.15 11.64 -3.15
N ARG A 89 -0.40 10.70 -4.06
CA ARG A 89 0.62 9.97 -4.80
C ARG A 89 0.97 10.73 -6.07
N GLU A 90 2.27 10.90 -6.32
CA GLU A 90 2.84 11.37 -7.58
C GLU A 90 3.52 10.19 -8.30
N ALA A 91 2.74 9.42 -9.06
CA ALA A 91 3.23 8.22 -9.75
C ALA A 91 4.43 8.49 -10.68
N GLU A 92 4.42 9.63 -11.37
CA GLU A 92 5.51 10.10 -12.26
C GLU A 92 6.85 10.29 -11.53
N LYS A 93 6.83 10.40 -10.19
CA LYS A 93 8.03 10.49 -9.34
C LYS A 93 8.45 9.13 -8.75
N GLY A 94 7.85 8.03 -9.20
CA GLY A 94 8.13 6.69 -8.72
C GLY A 94 7.50 6.38 -7.35
N GLU A 95 6.48 7.12 -6.95
CA GLU A 95 5.71 6.83 -5.75
C GLU A 95 4.74 5.67 -5.98
N ILE A 96 4.65 4.76 -5.00
CA ILE A 96 3.70 3.66 -4.97
C ILE A 96 2.84 3.72 -3.71
N ILE A 97 1.68 3.07 -3.73
CA ILE A 97 0.86 2.89 -2.54
C ILE A 97 1.17 1.53 -1.91
N VAL A 98 1.31 1.52 -0.60
CA VAL A 98 1.59 0.32 0.19
C VAL A 98 0.62 0.20 1.36
N GLY A 99 0.30 -1.04 1.75
CA GLY A 99 -0.40 -1.34 2.99
C GLY A 99 0.57 -1.44 4.16
N LEU A 100 0.19 -0.85 5.29
CA LEU A 100 0.94 -0.94 6.54
C LEU A 100 0.21 -1.85 7.53
N PHE A 101 0.93 -2.85 8.02
CA PHE A 101 0.49 -3.75 9.08
C PHE A 101 1.39 -3.62 10.30
N GLU A 102 0.86 -3.89 11.47
CA GLU A 102 1.61 -3.78 12.72
C GLU A 102 1.46 -5.06 13.54
N THR A 103 2.61 -5.66 13.86
CA THR A 103 2.73 -6.71 14.87
C THR A 103 3.15 -6.10 16.21
N GLU A 104 3.25 -6.91 17.26
CA GLU A 104 3.78 -6.44 18.54
C GLU A 104 5.23 -5.93 18.48
N HIS A 105 6.00 -6.34 17.47
CA HIS A 105 7.45 -6.10 17.41
C HIS A 105 7.89 -5.25 16.22
N GLN A 106 7.08 -5.16 15.16
CA GLN A 106 7.49 -4.52 13.92
C GLN A 106 6.31 -4.05 13.08
N LEU A 107 6.60 -3.06 12.23
CA LEU A 107 5.77 -2.64 11.12
C LEU A 107 6.14 -3.44 9.86
N ILE A 108 5.12 -3.90 9.15
CA ILE A 108 5.25 -4.69 7.93
C ILE A 108 4.62 -3.88 6.80
N VAL A 109 5.39 -3.67 5.73
CA VAL A 109 4.97 -2.92 4.55
C VAL A 109 4.74 -3.92 3.42
N VAL A 110 3.56 -3.84 2.81
CA VAL A 110 3.15 -4.73 1.70
C VAL A 110 2.81 -3.84 0.52
N SER A 111 3.42 -4.08 -0.64
CA SER A 111 3.12 -3.31 -1.84
C SER A 111 1.67 -3.54 -2.27
N ALA A 112 0.90 -2.46 -2.43
CA ALA A 112 -0.47 -2.55 -2.98
C ALA A 112 -0.47 -2.41 -4.52
N GLU A 113 0.71 -2.41 -5.13
CA GLU A 113 0.96 -2.31 -6.57
C GLU A 113 2.10 -3.29 -6.93
N VAL A 114 1.99 -4.00 -8.05
CA VAL A 114 3.12 -4.81 -8.56
C VAL A 114 4.17 -3.86 -9.12
N ILE A 115 5.36 -3.84 -8.52
CA ILE A 115 6.53 -3.22 -9.15
C ILE A 115 6.95 -4.18 -10.27
N THR A 116 6.59 -3.86 -11.50
CA THR A 116 7.16 -4.53 -12.66
C THR A 116 8.53 -3.91 -12.90
N GLU A 117 9.59 -4.68 -12.65
CA GLU A 117 10.92 -4.32 -13.16
C GLU A 117 10.81 -4.20 -14.68
N GLN A 118 11.11 -3.01 -15.22
CA GLN A 118 11.30 -2.82 -16.66
C GLN A 118 12.70 -3.26 -17.07
#